data_AF-A0A8S2UTT6-F1
#
_entry.id   AF-A0A8S2UTT6-F1
#
_cell.length_a   1.000
_cell.length_b   1.000
_cell.length_c   1.000
_cell.angle_alpha   90.00
_cell.angle_beta   90.00
_cell.angle_gamma   90.00
#
_symmetry.space_group_name_H-M   'P 1'
#
loop_
_entity.id
_entity.type
_entity.pdbx_description
1 polymer ?
#
loop_
_entity_poly.entity_id
_entity_poly.type
_entity_poly.pdbx_seq_one_letter_code
_entity_poly.pdbx_strand_id
1 'polypeptide(L)'
;LAVENEHLEVVTLLLQYCDGQKMREALLLAIYLGHVQIAELCLRHPKFKFLNEKRFLNGDSDSFWQTPSSDDAQFAPDITPLILASQYNRTEIVQLLLRGGDRITKPHDYHCKCQECHNKFKFDSLRHAQSRLNAYRGLASESYISLASIDPIVTAFELGHELRNLSGKEKYFKNEYTALADHLSTYAVKLLDKVRGHKELDCVLGKTGKETEEKYFTLARLDLAIKYQEKPFVAHSNCQQKLVEIWHNGIRKIFKLNQLFLFLLIFVYIILWPFACLVYIFGSWTKRTIKIQQLLNQPFCYFQVK
;
A
#
# COMPACT_ATOMS: atom_id res chain seq x y z
N LEU A 1 -3.65 34.81 3.48
CA LEU A 1 -3.64 35.79 4.58
C LEU A 1 -4.34 35.29 5.85
N ALA A 2 -5.66 35.39 6.01
CA ALA A 2 -6.32 34.98 7.27
C ALA A 2 -6.09 33.50 7.63
N VAL A 3 -6.09 32.63 6.60
CA VAL A 3 -5.77 31.20 6.75
C VAL A 3 -4.30 30.98 7.10
N GLU A 4 -3.38 31.78 6.56
CA GLU A 4 -1.92 31.64 6.80
C GLU A 4 -1.55 31.97 8.24
N ASN A 5 -2.24 32.94 8.83
CA ASN A 5 -2.01 33.39 10.21
C ASN A 5 -2.88 32.66 11.25
N GLU A 6 -3.55 31.56 10.88
CA GLU A 6 -4.43 30.77 11.78
C GLU A 6 -5.55 31.58 12.48
N HIS A 7 -5.99 32.70 11.90
CA HIS A 7 -7.05 33.52 12.50
C HIS A 7 -8.44 32.91 12.27
N LEU A 8 -8.79 31.89 13.06
CA LEU A 8 -10.02 31.11 12.91
C LEU A 8 -11.27 32.00 12.85
N GLU A 9 -11.44 32.94 13.80
CA GLU A 9 -12.59 33.84 13.88
C GLU A 9 -12.74 34.69 12.61
N VAL A 10 -11.64 35.25 12.12
CA VAL A 10 -11.63 36.05 10.90
C VAL A 10 -12.01 35.20 9.69
N VAL A 11 -11.48 33.97 9.61
CA VAL A 11 -11.84 33.02 8.55
C VAL A 11 -13.34 32.68 8.63
N THR A 12 -13.91 32.49 9.83
CA THR A 12 -15.35 32.19 9.98
C THR A 12 -16.24 33.28 9.41
N LEU A 13 -15.89 34.54 9.66
CA LEU A 13 -16.63 35.70 9.17
C LEU A 13 -16.46 35.85 7.66
N LEU A 14 -15.24 35.74 7.15
CA LEU A 14 -14.95 35.90 5.73
C LEU A 14 -15.62 34.83 4.87
N LEU A 15 -15.72 33.58 5.34
CA LEU A 15 -16.38 32.49 4.61
C LEU A 15 -17.87 32.76 4.32
N GLN A 16 -18.52 33.63 5.08
CA GLN A 16 -19.89 34.06 4.79
C GLN A 16 -19.98 34.93 3.55
N TYR A 17 -18.92 35.67 3.20
CA TYR A 17 -18.88 36.63 2.09
C TYR A 17 -18.04 36.16 0.90
N CYS A 18 -17.25 35.10 1.03
CA CYS A 18 -16.40 34.58 -0.04
C CYS A 18 -17.15 33.80 -1.12
N ASP A 19 -16.62 33.91 -2.35
CA ASP A 19 -17.00 33.08 -3.50
C ASP A 19 -16.53 31.62 -3.33
N GLY A 20 -17.17 30.72 -4.06
CA GLY A 20 -16.85 29.28 -4.03
C GLY A 20 -15.42 28.92 -4.41
N GLN A 21 -14.81 29.68 -5.33
CA GLN A 21 -13.40 29.47 -5.75
C GLN A 21 -12.43 29.84 -4.63
N LYS A 22 -12.58 31.04 -4.03
CA LYS A 22 -11.77 31.49 -2.89
C LYS A 22 -11.91 30.56 -1.69
N MET A 23 -13.10 30.00 -1.48
CA MET A 23 -13.35 29.00 -0.44
C MET A 23 -12.59 27.69 -0.70
N ARG A 24 -12.51 27.23 -1.96
CA ARG A 24 -11.68 26.08 -2.34
C ARG A 24 -10.20 26.37 -2.14
N GLU A 25 -9.71 27.54 -2.55
CA GLU A 25 -8.31 27.95 -2.36
C GLU A 25 -7.94 28.04 -0.88
N ALA A 26 -8.80 28.65 -0.06
CA ALA A 26 -8.65 28.72 1.39
C ALA A 26 -8.58 27.32 2.01
N LEU A 27 -9.41 26.39 1.54
CA LEU A 27 -9.36 24.99 1.97
C LEU A 27 -8.04 24.32 1.56
N LEU A 28 -7.60 24.44 0.31
CA LEU A 28 -6.33 23.86 -0.15
C LEU A 28 -5.14 24.42 0.63
N LEU A 29 -5.14 25.73 0.89
CA LEU A 29 -4.11 26.38 1.70
C LEU A 29 -4.12 25.91 3.16
N ALA A 30 -5.30 25.76 3.78
CA ALA A 30 -5.43 25.21 5.12
C ALA A 30 -4.90 23.77 5.20
N ILE A 31 -5.13 22.96 4.17
CA ILE A 31 -4.63 21.58 4.08
C ILE A 31 -3.11 21.55 3.95
N TYR A 32 -2.56 22.41 3.08
CA TYR A 32 -1.12 22.56 2.88
C TYR A 32 -0.43 22.91 4.20
N LEU A 33 -0.93 23.93 4.90
CA LEU A 33 -0.38 24.36 6.18
C LEU A 33 -0.67 23.37 7.34
N GLY A 34 -1.72 22.57 7.23
CA GLY A 34 -2.11 21.58 8.23
C GLY A 34 -3.09 22.10 9.28
N HIS A 35 -3.80 23.20 9.01
CA HIS A 35 -4.74 23.82 9.93
C HIS A 35 -6.07 23.05 9.92
N VAL A 36 -6.16 22.00 10.75
CA VAL A 36 -7.31 21.08 10.75
C VAL A 36 -8.63 21.78 11.07
N GLN A 37 -8.66 22.66 12.06
CA GLN A 37 -9.87 23.39 12.46
C GLN A 37 -10.41 24.28 11.34
N ILE A 38 -9.52 24.97 10.62
CA ILE A 38 -9.89 25.81 9.48
C ILE A 38 -10.40 24.94 8.32
N ALA A 39 -9.71 23.85 8.01
CA ALA A 39 -10.12 22.91 6.97
C ALA A 39 -11.51 22.32 7.28
N GLU A 40 -11.75 21.91 8.53
CA GLU A 40 -13.04 21.40 9.00
C GLU A 40 -14.14 22.46 8.87
N LEU A 41 -13.86 23.70 9.24
CA LEU A 41 -14.82 24.79 9.15
C LEU A 41 -15.20 25.10 7.71
N CYS A 42 -14.23 25.12 6.80
CA CYS A 42 -14.46 25.24 5.36
C CYS A 42 -15.34 24.09 4.83
N LEU A 43 -15.06 22.84 5.22
CA LEU A 43 -15.80 21.65 4.76
C LEU A 43 -17.22 21.58 5.31
N ARG A 44 -17.45 22.05 6.55
CA ARG A 44 -18.78 22.07 7.18
C ARG A 44 -19.65 23.22 6.69
N HIS A 45 -19.07 24.24 6.06
CA HIS A 45 -19.80 25.42 5.63
C HIS A 45 -20.90 25.07 4.60
N PRO A 46 -22.16 25.54 4.78
CA PRO A 46 -23.30 25.14 3.94
C PRO A 46 -23.11 25.53 2.47
N LYS A 47 -22.48 26.68 2.21
CA LYS A 47 -22.15 27.09 0.84
C LYS A 47 -21.19 26.12 0.16
N PHE A 48 -20.20 25.59 0.89
CA PHE A 48 -19.25 24.64 0.33
C PHE A 48 -19.95 23.34 -0.07
N LYS A 49 -20.79 22.79 0.81
CA LYS A 49 -21.58 21.58 0.53
C LYS A 49 -22.47 21.75 -0.69
N PHE A 50 -23.25 22.84 -0.74
CA PHE A 50 -24.13 23.13 -1.87
C PHE A 50 -23.35 23.28 -3.20
N LEU A 51 -22.22 23.98 -3.18
CA LEU A 51 -21.38 24.15 -4.36
C LEU A 51 -20.78 22.82 -4.83
N ASN A 52 -20.38 21.96 -3.89
CA ASN A 52 -19.83 20.64 -4.23
C ASN A 52 -20.91 19.74 -4.83
N GLU A 53 -22.09 19.67 -4.21
CA GLU A 53 -23.23 18.89 -4.69
C GLU A 53 -23.69 19.36 -6.09
N LYS A 54 -23.77 20.68 -6.30
CA LYS A 54 -24.11 21.25 -7.61
C LYS A 54 -23.08 20.90 -8.69
N ARG A 55 -21.78 20.84 -8.36
CA ARG A 55 -20.73 20.38 -9.30
C ARG A 55 -20.94 18.93 -9.72
N PHE A 56 -21.23 18.05 -8.77
CA PHE A 56 -21.53 16.65 -9.07
C PHE A 56 -22.77 16.50 -9.96
N LEU A 57 -23.85 17.21 -9.66
CA LEU A 57 -25.10 17.17 -10.43
C LEU A 57 -24.93 17.71 -11.87
N ASN A 58 -24.06 18.70 -12.06
CA ASN A 58 -23.81 19.30 -13.36
C ASN A 58 -22.83 18.48 -14.24
N GLY A 59 -22.31 17.35 -13.74
CA GLY A 59 -21.28 16.58 -14.44
C GLY A 59 -19.91 17.28 -14.50
N ASP A 60 -19.74 18.36 -13.74
CA ASP A 60 -18.55 19.20 -13.69
C ASP A 60 -17.60 18.71 -12.57
N SER A 61 -17.51 17.38 -12.44
CA SER A 61 -16.70 16.70 -11.42
C SER A 61 -15.21 16.70 -11.76
N ASP A 62 -14.87 16.97 -13.02
CA ASP A 62 -13.51 16.84 -13.53
C ASP A 62 -12.82 18.20 -13.64
N SER A 63 -12.03 18.53 -12.62
CA SER A 63 -11.26 19.78 -12.59
C SER A 63 -10.11 19.83 -13.61
N PHE A 64 -9.94 18.78 -14.42
CA PHE A 64 -9.01 18.72 -15.54
C PHE A 64 -9.28 19.76 -16.65
N TRP A 65 -10.51 20.28 -16.77
CA TRP A 65 -10.83 21.26 -17.82
C TRP A 65 -10.79 22.70 -17.32
N GLN A 66 -10.63 22.89 -16.01
CA GLN A 66 -10.62 24.22 -15.39
C GLN A 66 -9.30 24.94 -15.69
N THR A 67 -9.36 26.21 -16.03
CA THR A 67 -8.19 27.09 -16.03
C THR A 67 -7.90 27.56 -14.61
N PRO A 68 -6.66 27.99 -14.31
CA PRO A 68 -6.37 28.70 -13.07
C PRO A 68 -7.38 29.83 -12.85
N SER A 69 -7.85 29.99 -11.62
CA SER A 69 -8.80 31.04 -11.19
C SER A 69 -8.19 32.44 -11.31
N SER A 70 -6.88 32.54 -11.15
CA SER A 70 -6.06 33.73 -11.31
C SER A 70 -4.63 33.33 -11.71
N ASP A 71 -3.85 34.29 -12.21
CA ASP A 71 -2.42 34.09 -12.46
C ASP A 71 -1.64 33.77 -11.17
N ASP A 72 -2.23 34.08 -10.00
CA ASP A 72 -1.67 33.84 -8.65
C ASP A 72 -2.09 32.48 -8.05
N ALA A 73 -2.74 31.59 -8.82
CA ALA A 73 -3.20 30.31 -8.30
C ALA A 73 -2.02 29.43 -7.83
N GLN A 74 -1.94 29.20 -6.51
CA GLN A 74 -0.85 28.43 -5.88
C GLN A 74 -0.91 26.92 -6.17
N PHE A 75 -2.08 26.40 -6.52
CA PHE A 75 -2.31 24.97 -6.71
C PHE A 75 -2.83 24.69 -8.11
N ALA A 76 -2.37 23.58 -8.70
CA ALA A 76 -2.84 23.15 -10.00
C ALA A 76 -4.33 22.76 -9.95
N PRO A 77 -5.12 23.07 -10.99
CA PRO A 77 -6.57 22.89 -11.00
C PRO A 77 -7.01 21.42 -10.84
N ASP A 78 -6.17 20.46 -11.26
CA ASP A 78 -6.38 19.01 -11.13
C ASP A 78 -6.21 18.48 -9.70
N ILE A 79 -5.63 19.28 -8.78
CA ILE A 79 -5.47 18.90 -7.38
C ILE A 79 -6.80 19.08 -6.64
N THR A 80 -7.34 17.97 -6.17
CA THR A 80 -8.51 17.95 -5.27
C THR A 80 -8.05 18.09 -3.81
N PRO A 81 -8.92 18.59 -2.90
CA PRO A 81 -8.61 18.66 -1.47
C PRO A 81 -8.14 17.32 -0.88
N LEU A 82 -8.76 16.22 -1.32
CA LEU A 82 -8.38 14.88 -0.87
C LEU A 82 -7.02 14.44 -1.39
N ILE A 83 -6.69 14.71 -2.67
CA ILE A 83 -5.35 14.43 -3.20
C ILE A 83 -4.30 15.22 -2.41
N LEU A 84 -4.53 16.51 -2.16
CA LEU A 84 -3.59 17.34 -1.42
C LEU A 84 -3.42 16.87 0.03
N ALA A 85 -4.52 16.60 0.74
CA ALA A 85 -4.47 16.11 2.13
C ALA A 85 -3.72 14.78 2.24
N SER A 86 -3.93 13.88 1.26
CA SER A 86 -3.22 12.63 1.14
C SER A 86 -1.72 12.82 0.88
N GLN A 87 -1.34 13.72 -0.04
CA GLN A 87 0.07 14.00 -0.36
C GLN A 87 0.87 14.48 0.87
N TYR A 88 0.25 15.30 1.73
CA TYR A 88 0.86 15.77 2.97
C TYR A 88 0.61 14.84 4.18
N ASN A 89 0.02 13.67 3.96
CA ASN A 89 -0.34 12.69 4.99
C ASN A 89 -1.11 13.29 6.19
N ARG A 90 -2.05 14.22 5.93
CA ARG A 90 -2.89 14.85 6.96
C ARG A 90 -4.05 13.93 7.34
N THR A 91 -3.79 12.93 8.18
CA THR A 91 -4.73 11.85 8.54
C THR A 91 -6.12 12.35 8.98
N GLU A 92 -6.19 13.37 9.83
CA GLU A 92 -7.46 13.92 10.33
C GLU A 92 -8.30 14.55 9.21
N ILE A 93 -7.66 15.33 8.33
CA ILE A 93 -8.32 15.96 7.18
C ILE A 93 -8.74 14.89 6.16
N VAL A 94 -7.88 13.91 5.87
CA VAL A 94 -8.21 12.77 5.00
C VAL A 94 -9.43 12.04 5.55
N GLN A 95 -9.49 11.79 6.86
CA GLN A 95 -10.64 11.16 7.50
C GLN A 95 -11.92 12.00 7.37
N LEU A 96 -11.85 13.32 7.55
CA LEU A 96 -12.98 14.23 7.37
C LEU A 96 -13.52 14.18 5.94
N LEU A 97 -12.64 14.25 4.94
CA LEU A 97 -12.99 14.18 3.53
C LEU A 97 -13.58 12.82 3.15
N LEU A 98 -12.97 11.72 3.61
CA LEU A 98 -13.48 10.37 3.37
C LEU A 98 -14.87 10.14 3.99
N ARG A 99 -15.13 10.71 5.19
CA ARG A 99 -16.46 10.69 5.83
C ARG A 99 -17.48 11.54 5.06
N GLY A 100 -17.02 12.59 4.39
CA GLY A 100 -17.83 13.40 3.48
C GLY A 100 -18.22 12.70 2.18
N GLY A 101 -17.66 11.51 1.90
CA GLY A 101 -17.93 10.73 0.70
C GLY A 101 -16.89 10.90 -0.41
N ASP A 102 -15.90 11.78 -0.23
CA ASP A 102 -14.87 12.01 -1.24
C ASP A 102 -13.99 10.76 -1.40
N ARG A 103 -13.66 10.40 -2.63
CA ARG A 103 -12.74 9.28 -2.97
C ARG A 103 -11.83 9.69 -4.11
N ILE A 104 -10.58 9.23 -4.07
CA ILE A 104 -9.65 9.42 -5.18
C ILE A 104 -9.99 8.40 -6.25
N THR A 105 -10.36 8.87 -7.44
CA THR A 105 -10.63 8.01 -8.58
C THR A 105 -9.32 7.44 -9.10
N LYS A 106 -9.27 6.11 -9.24
CA LYS A 106 -8.10 5.44 -9.82
C LYS A 106 -7.96 5.83 -11.30
N PRO A 107 -6.78 6.29 -11.76
CA PRO A 107 -6.56 6.57 -13.18
C PRO A 107 -6.76 5.31 -14.04
N HIS A 108 -7.20 5.50 -15.29
CA HIS A 108 -7.26 4.41 -16.26
C HIS A 108 -5.86 3.87 -16.59
N ASP A 109 -5.81 2.64 -17.13
CA ASP A 109 -4.54 2.09 -17.63
C ASP A 109 -3.92 3.00 -18.68
N TYR A 110 -2.59 2.99 -18.74
CA TYR A 110 -1.79 3.86 -19.60
C TYR A 110 -2.20 3.79 -21.09
N HIS A 111 -2.62 2.60 -21.56
CA HIS A 111 -3.03 2.38 -22.95
C HIS A 111 -4.55 2.44 -23.17
N CYS A 112 -5.31 3.02 -22.23
CA CYS A 112 -6.74 3.15 -22.36
C CYS A 112 -7.12 3.98 -23.60
N LYS A 113 -8.08 3.47 -24.38
CA LYS A 113 -8.58 4.10 -25.62
C LYS A 113 -9.99 4.69 -25.47
N CYS A 114 -10.45 4.92 -24.23
CA CYS A 114 -11.76 5.55 -24.04
C CYS A 114 -11.75 7.00 -24.54
N GLN A 115 -12.93 7.51 -24.87
CA GLN A 115 -13.09 8.85 -25.43
C GLN A 115 -12.61 9.94 -24.45
N GLU A 116 -12.80 9.76 -23.14
CA GLU A 116 -12.33 10.69 -22.12
C GLU A 116 -10.80 10.80 -22.08
N CYS A 117 -10.09 9.67 -22.03
CA CYS A 117 -8.62 9.66 -22.06
C CYS A 117 -8.08 10.27 -23.36
N HIS A 118 -8.72 9.96 -24.50
CA HIS A 118 -8.34 10.54 -25.78
C HIS A 118 -8.51 12.06 -25.80
N ASN A 119 -9.64 12.55 -25.30
CA ASN A 119 -9.94 13.98 -25.23
C ASN A 119 -8.95 14.71 -24.31
N LYS A 120 -8.70 14.18 -23.11
CA LYS A 120 -7.74 14.76 -22.15
C LYS A 120 -6.33 14.84 -22.73
N PHE A 121 -5.89 13.75 -23.37
CA PHE A 121 -4.58 13.69 -23.99
C PHE A 121 -4.44 14.67 -25.17
N LYS A 122 -5.48 14.80 -26.00
CA LYS A 122 -5.50 15.73 -27.14
C LYS A 122 -5.55 17.19 -26.69
N PHE A 123 -6.22 17.47 -25.58
CA PHE A 123 -6.27 18.81 -25.00
C PHE A 123 -4.92 19.25 -24.46
N ASP A 124 -4.35 18.45 -23.55
CA ASP A 124 -3.03 18.69 -22.99
C ASP A 124 -2.43 17.39 -22.46
N SER A 125 -1.44 16.86 -23.18
CA SER A 125 -0.77 15.61 -22.83
C SER A 125 0.07 15.72 -21.56
N LEU A 126 0.68 16.88 -21.28
CA LEU A 126 1.49 17.10 -20.08
C LEU A 126 0.58 17.17 -18.86
N ARG A 127 -0.50 17.97 -18.94
CA ARG A 127 -1.48 18.06 -17.86
C ARG A 127 -2.14 16.70 -17.61
N HIS A 128 -2.42 15.92 -18.66
CA HIS A 128 -2.98 14.58 -18.51
C HIS A 128 -2.04 13.65 -17.72
N ALA A 129 -0.75 13.70 -18.03
CA ALA A 129 0.27 12.94 -17.33
C ALA A 129 0.46 13.40 -15.87
N GLN A 130 0.50 14.72 -15.63
CA GLN A 130 0.58 15.29 -14.27
C GLN A 130 -0.63 14.94 -13.41
N SER A 131 -1.85 15.03 -13.97
CA SER A 131 -3.08 14.67 -13.27
C SER A 131 -3.09 13.20 -12.86
N ARG A 132 -2.63 12.31 -13.74
CA ARG A 132 -2.45 10.88 -13.43
C ARG A 132 -1.46 10.68 -12.28
N LEU A 133 -0.30 11.32 -12.35
CA LEU A 133 0.72 11.23 -11.31
C LEU A 133 0.19 11.76 -9.96
N ASN A 134 -0.51 12.90 -9.96
CA ASN A 134 -1.10 13.49 -8.76
C ASN A 134 -2.14 12.57 -8.12
N ALA A 135 -2.97 11.90 -8.92
CA ALA A 135 -3.89 10.88 -8.42
C ALA A 135 -3.13 9.71 -7.77
N TYR A 136 -2.07 9.21 -8.41
CA TYR A 136 -1.23 8.15 -7.83
C TYR A 136 -0.50 8.59 -6.56
N ARG A 137 -0.01 9.83 -6.47
CA ARG A 137 0.55 10.39 -5.23
C ARG A 137 -0.46 10.36 -4.08
N GLY A 138 -1.71 10.70 -4.36
CA GLY A 138 -2.78 10.62 -3.37
C GLY A 138 -3.10 9.19 -2.96
N LEU A 139 -3.26 8.28 -3.94
CA LEU A 139 -3.54 6.86 -3.70
C LEU A 139 -2.43 6.13 -2.95
N ALA A 140 -1.17 6.50 -3.19
CA ALA A 140 -0.01 5.86 -2.58
C ALA A 140 0.31 6.37 -1.16
N SER A 141 -0.43 7.36 -0.65
CA SER A 141 -0.18 7.92 0.68
C SER A 141 -0.56 6.96 1.81
N GLU A 142 0.22 6.98 2.89
CA GLU A 142 0.02 6.09 4.05
C GLU A 142 -1.32 6.38 4.73
N SER A 143 -1.68 7.67 4.84
CA SER A 143 -2.93 8.13 5.45
C SER A 143 -4.16 7.67 4.66
N TYR A 144 -4.13 7.78 3.33
CA TYR A 144 -5.25 7.36 2.48
C TYR A 144 -5.42 5.85 2.49
N ILE A 145 -4.34 5.09 2.27
CA ILE A 145 -4.42 3.62 2.23
C ILE A 145 -4.94 3.09 3.56
N SER A 146 -4.42 3.59 4.69
CA SER A 146 -4.84 3.12 6.03
C SER A 146 -6.31 3.37 6.34
N LEU A 147 -6.91 4.43 5.78
CA LEU A 147 -8.29 4.83 6.06
C LEU A 147 -9.30 4.36 5.00
N ALA A 148 -8.86 4.20 3.75
CA ALA A 148 -9.74 3.90 2.62
C ALA A 148 -9.73 2.42 2.20
N SER A 149 -8.65 1.67 2.49
CA SER A 149 -8.53 0.27 2.10
C SER A 149 -8.95 -0.70 3.22
N ILE A 150 -9.45 -1.87 2.82
CA ILE A 150 -9.81 -2.94 3.76
C ILE A 150 -8.55 -3.73 4.19
N ASP A 151 -7.66 -4.01 3.24
CA ASP A 151 -6.37 -4.66 3.51
C ASP A 151 -5.19 -3.81 3.00
N PRO A 152 -4.63 -2.93 3.86
CA PRO A 152 -3.64 -1.96 3.44
C PRO A 152 -2.35 -2.58 2.91
N ILE A 153 -1.99 -3.79 3.36
CA ILE A 153 -0.77 -4.48 2.92
C ILE A 153 -0.94 -4.98 1.47
N VAL A 154 -2.09 -5.62 1.18
CA VAL A 154 -2.36 -6.12 -0.18
C VAL A 154 -2.52 -4.96 -1.15
N THR A 155 -3.27 -3.92 -0.76
CA THR A 155 -3.41 -2.71 -1.57
C THR A 155 -2.06 -2.05 -1.87
N ALA A 156 -1.16 -1.97 -0.88
CA ALA A 156 0.18 -1.44 -1.09
C ALA A 156 1.01 -2.28 -2.07
N PHE A 157 0.92 -3.61 -2.02
CA PHE A 157 1.63 -4.50 -2.95
C PHE A 157 1.09 -4.39 -4.39
N GLU A 158 -0.23 -4.41 -4.56
CA GLU A 158 -0.86 -4.29 -5.87
C GLU A 158 -0.55 -2.93 -6.51
N LEU A 159 -0.72 -1.85 -5.75
CA LEU A 159 -0.44 -0.49 -6.22
C LEU A 159 1.05 -0.29 -6.48
N GLY A 160 1.93 -0.79 -5.61
CA GLY A 160 3.38 -0.73 -5.80
C GLY A 160 3.82 -1.43 -7.08
N HIS A 161 3.27 -2.62 -7.37
CA HIS A 161 3.55 -3.33 -8.61
C HIS A 161 3.03 -2.60 -9.85
N GLU A 162 1.82 -2.05 -9.78
CA GLU A 162 1.26 -1.23 -10.86
C GLU A 162 2.12 0.00 -11.15
N LEU A 163 2.60 0.70 -10.12
CA LEU A 163 3.48 1.85 -10.24
C LEU A 163 4.85 1.49 -10.83
N ARG A 164 5.43 0.35 -10.45
CA ARG A 164 6.67 -0.15 -11.08
C ARG A 164 6.45 -0.40 -12.57
N ASN A 165 5.34 -1.03 -12.95
CA ASN A 165 5.01 -1.25 -14.36
C ASN A 165 4.76 0.06 -15.12
N LEU A 166 4.09 1.04 -14.51
CA LEU A 166 3.88 2.36 -15.08
C LEU A 166 5.19 3.12 -15.29
N SER A 167 6.14 3.02 -14.35
CA SER A 167 7.46 3.65 -14.49
C SER A 167 8.24 3.14 -15.71
N GLY A 168 7.98 1.90 -16.17
CA GLY A 168 8.53 1.36 -17.40
C GLY A 168 7.86 1.90 -18.67
N LYS A 169 6.57 2.26 -18.59
CA LYS A 169 5.78 2.79 -19.72
C LYS A 169 5.99 4.31 -19.88
N GLU A 170 5.95 5.06 -18.77
CA GLU A 170 5.98 6.52 -18.74
C GLU A 170 7.37 7.04 -18.35
N LYS A 171 8.20 7.35 -19.36
CA LYS A 171 9.62 7.67 -19.17
C LYS A 171 9.88 8.98 -18.43
N TYR A 172 9.06 10.01 -18.65
CA TYR A 172 9.28 11.36 -18.11
C TYR A 172 9.17 11.39 -16.57
N PHE A 173 8.22 10.64 -16.01
CA PHE A 173 7.94 10.59 -14.58
C PHE A 173 8.38 9.27 -13.93
N LYS A 174 9.29 8.54 -14.59
CA LYS A 174 9.78 7.23 -14.14
C LYS A 174 10.24 7.26 -12.69
N ASN A 175 11.08 8.24 -12.33
CA ASN A 175 11.68 8.33 -10.99
C ASN A 175 10.63 8.58 -9.90
N GLU A 176 9.58 9.34 -10.21
CA GLU A 176 8.52 9.65 -9.26
C GLU A 176 7.63 8.42 -9.02
N TYR A 177 7.29 7.68 -10.08
CA TYR A 177 6.56 6.41 -9.93
C TYR A 177 7.36 5.35 -9.17
N THR A 178 8.67 5.24 -9.42
CA THR A 178 9.52 4.33 -8.64
C THR A 178 9.59 4.75 -7.17
N ALA A 179 9.73 6.05 -6.89
CA ALA A 179 9.75 6.55 -5.53
C ALA A 179 8.43 6.28 -4.78
N LEU A 180 7.28 6.43 -5.45
CA LEU A 180 5.98 6.08 -4.88
C LEU A 180 5.86 4.57 -4.62
N ALA A 181 6.34 3.73 -5.53
CA ALA A 181 6.34 2.27 -5.31
C ALA A 181 7.23 1.88 -4.12
N ASP A 182 8.41 2.47 -3.98
CA ASP A 182 9.32 2.22 -2.86
C ASP A 182 8.74 2.73 -1.53
N HIS A 183 8.02 3.85 -1.57
CA HIS A 183 7.27 4.37 -0.42
C HIS A 183 6.20 3.36 0.06
N LEU A 184 5.46 2.75 -0.86
CA LEU A 184 4.48 1.70 -0.54
C LEU A 184 5.12 0.45 0.07
N SER A 185 6.25 0.00 -0.46
CA SER A 185 7.02 -1.09 0.14
C SER A 185 7.45 -0.77 1.57
N THR A 186 7.90 0.47 1.79
CA THR A 186 8.32 0.95 3.12
C THR A 186 7.12 1.02 4.07
N TYR A 187 5.97 1.48 3.60
CA TYR A 187 4.72 1.49 4.38
C TYR A 187 4.29 0.09 4.81
N ALA A 188 4.32 -0.89 3.90
CA ALA A 188 3.97 -2.27 4.24
C ALA A 188 4.92 -2.86 5.31
N VAL A 189 6.21 -2.53 5.25
CA VAL A 189 7.20 -2.90 6.28
C VAL A 189 6.89 -2.20 7.61
N LYS A 190 6.58 -0.90 7.60
CA LYS A 190 6.19 -0.16 8.81
C LYS A 190 4.97 -0.76 9.50
N LEU A 191 4.01 -1.32 8.76
CA LEU A 191 2.87 -2.03 9.35
C LEU A 191 3.32 -3.33 10.03
N LEU A 192 4.24 -4.06 9.40
CA LEU A 192 4.80 -5.29 9.94
C LEU A 192 5.64 -5.05 11.21
N ASP A 193 6.33 -3.91 11.30
CA ASP A 193 7.07 -3.46 12.49
C ASP A 193 6.13 -3.28 13.72
N LYS A 194 4.82 -3.06 13.51
CA LYS A 194 3.87 -2.86 14.60
C LYS A 194 3.34 -4.16 15.18
N VAL A 195 3.64 -5.31 14.58
CA VAL A 195 3.24 -6.62 15.07
C VAL A 195 4.01 -6.95 16.35
N ARG A 196 3.28 -7.23 17.45
CA ARG A 196 3.87 -7.41 18.79
C ARG A 196 4.02 -8.87 19.20
N GLY A 197 3.34 -9.79 18.53
CA GLY A 197 3.35 -11.20 18.91
C GLY A 197 3.18 -12.18 17.76
N HIS A 198 3.49 -13.46 18.03
CA HIS A 198 3.42 -14.53 17.05
C HIS A 198 2.01 -14.76 16.48
N LYS A 199 0.96 -14.59 17.30
CA LYS A 199 -0.43 -14.73 16.83
C LYS A 199 -0.81 -13.68 15.80
N GLU A 200 -0.43 -12.42 16.05
CA GLU A 200 -0.64 -11.31 15.11
C GLU A 200 0.19 -11.53 13.84
N LEU A 201 1.45 -11.97 13.99
CA LEU A 201 2.32 -12.28 12.86
C LEU A 201 1.74 -13.39 11.98
N ASP A 202 1.23 -14.46 12.58
CA ASP A 202 0.61 -15.58 11.87
C ASP A 202 -0.68 -15.16 11.17
N CYS A 203 -1.46 -14.27 11.78
CA CYS A 203 -2.64 -13.68 11.15
C CYS A 203 -2.26 -12.83 9.92
N VAL A 204 -1.26 -11.94 10.06
CA VAL A 204 -0.78 -11.09 8.98
C VAL A 204 -0.21 -11.94 7.84
N LEU A 205 0.69 -12.89 8.13
CA LEU A 205 1.36 -13.71 7.11
C LEU A 205 0.45 -14.78 6.50
N GLY A 206 -0.54 -15.24 7.26
CA GLY A 206 -1.43 -16.34 6.85
C GLY A 206 -2.67 -15.88 6.09
N LYS A 207 -3.04 -14.60 6.14
CA LYS A 207 -4.28 -14.12 5.52
C LYS A 207 -4.23 -14.25 4.00
N THR A 208 -5.24 -14.93 3.46
CA THR A 208 -5.43 -15.30 2.06
C THR A 208 -6.88 -15.02 1.63
N GLY A 209 -7.10 -14.81 0.34
CA GLY A 209 -8.44 -14.59 -0.21
C GLY A 209 -8.70 -13.13 -0.60
N LYS A 210 -9.86 -12.91 -1.22
CA LYS A 210 -10.36 -11.56 -1.53
C LYS A 210 -10.76 -10.85 -0.25
N GLU A 211 -10.96 -9.53 -0.32
CA GLU A 211 -11.33 -8.67 0.83
C GLU A 211 -12.49 -9.19 1.70
N THR A 212 -13.35 -10.06 1.15
CA THR A 212 -14.52 -10.65 1.81
C THR A 212 -14.35 -12.09 2.32
N GLU A 213 -13.22 -12.75 2.05
CA GLU A 213 -12.97 -14.14 2.46
C GLU A 213 -11.83 -14.23 3.47
N GLU A 214 -12.14 -14.59 4.72
CA GLU A 214 -11.13 -14.86 5.75
C GLU A 214 -10.59 -16.30 5.61
N LYS A 215 -9.73 -16.53 4.61
CA LYS A 215 -9.02 -17.81 4.46
C LYS A 215 -7.60 -17.68 5.00
N TYR A 216 -7.17 -18.62 5.82
CA TYR A 216 -5.81 -18.63 6.34
C TYR A 216 -5.07 -19.86 5.85
N PHE A 217 -4.00 -19.64 5.09
CA PHE A 217 -3.05 -20.68 4.71
C PHE A 217 -1.66 -20.26 5.18
N THR A 218 -0.85 -21.23 5.62
CA THR A 218 0.51 -20.96 6.07
C THR A 218 1.30 -20.20 5.02
N LEU A 219 1.77 -18.99 5.39
CA LEU A 219 2.64 -18.12 4.58
C LEU A 219 2.02 -17.59 3.26
N ALA A 220 0.70 -17.59 3.09
CA ALA A 220 0.08 -17.13 1.85
C ALA A 220 0.41 -15.67 1.48
N ARG A 221 0.47 -14.77 2.46
CA ARG A 221 0.84 -13.37 2.22
C ARG A 221 2.30 -13.22 1.87
N LEU A 222 3.16 -14.09 2.41
CA LEU A 222 4.57 -14.10 2.08
C LEU A 222 4.78 -14.57 0.62
N ASP A 223 4.04 -15.58 0.18
CA ASP A 223 4.06 -16.02 -1.23
C ASP A 223 3.60 -14.91 -2.18
N LEU A 224 2.53 -14.19 -1.79
CA LEU A 224 2.07 -13.02 -2.51
C LEU A 224 3.13 -11.91 -2.56
N ALA A 225 3.82 -11.63 -1.45
CA ALA A 225 4.92 -10.66 -1.41
C ALA A 225 6.07 -11.04 -2.36
N ILE A 226 6.40 -12.34 -2.47
CA ILE A 226 7.38 -12.85 -3.43
C ILE A 226 6.91 -12.63 -4.87
N LYS A 227 5.64 -12.93 -5.16
CA LYS A 227 5.04 -12.72 -6.49
C LYS A 227 5.10 -11.25 -6.93
N TYR A 228 4.87 -10.31 -6.01
CA TYR A 228 4.96 -8.86 -6.28
C TYR A 228 6.38 -8.30 -6.15
N GLN A 229 7.38 -9.14 -5.86
CA GLN A 229 8.79 -8.78 -5.70
C GLN A 229 9.06 -7.78 -4.56
N GLU A 230 8.30 -7.89 -3.47
CA GLU A 230 8.40 -7.04 -2.28
C GLU A 230 9.55 -7.48 -1.36
N LYS A 231 10.78 -7.27 -1.86
CA LYS A 231 12.02 -7.64 -1.17
C LYS A 231 12.10 -7.16 0.29
N PRO A 232 11.80 -5.88 0.63
CA PRO A 232 11.99 -5.42 2.00
C PRO A 232 10.98 -6.04 2.97
N PHE A 233 9.77 -6.38 2.50
CA PHE A 233 8.78 -7.10 3.31
C PHE A 233 9.20 -8.53 3.59
N VAL A 234 9.72 -9.24 2.59
CA VAL A 234 10.20 -10.63 2.76
C VAL A 234 11.45 -10.67 3.64
N ALA A 235 12.37 -9.71 3.47
CA ALA A 235 13.61 -9.63 4.23
C ALA A 235 13.42 -9.19 5.70
N HIS A 236 12.20 -8.80 6.09
CA HIS A 236 11.90 -8.32 7.43
C HIS A 236 12.23 -9.37 8.51
N SER A 237 12.78 -8.92 9.65
CA SER A 237 13.24 -9.78 10.75
C SER A 237 12.16 -10.74 11.26
N ASN A 238 10.92 -10.25 11.44
CA ASN A 238 9.79 -11.08 11.88
C ASN A 238 9.45 -12.18 10.85
N CYS A 239 9.47 -11.85 9.55
CA CYS A 239 9.24 -12.83 8.47
C CYS A 239 10.34 -13.89 8.48
N GLN A 240 11.61 -13.45 8.55
CA GLN A 240 12.77 -14.32 8.56
C GLN A 240 12.78 -15.23 9.80
N GLN A 241 12.45 -14.71 10.97
CA GLN A 241 12.33 -15.52 12.19
C GLN A 241 11.27 -16.61 12.04
N LYS A 242 10.10 -16.28 11.48
CA LYS A 242 9.03 -17.27 11.24
C LYS A 242 9.45 -18.32 10.20
N LEU A 243 10.12 -17.90 9.13
CA LEU A 243 10.67 -18.81 8.13
C LEU A 243 11.70 -19.76 8.74
N VAL A 244 12.63 -19.25 9.54
CA VAL A 244 13.65 -20.04 10.26
C VAL A 244 12.98 -21.02 11.23
N GLU A 245 11.91 -20.62 11.92
CA GLU A 245 11.13 -21.50 12.79
C GLU A 245 10.49 -22.67 12.01
N ILE A 246 9.87 -22.38 10.87
CA ILE A 246 9.26 -23.39 9.99
C ILE A 246 10.35 -24.29 9.38
N TRP A 247 11.46 -23.70 8.95
CA TRP A 247 12.56 -24.40 8.32
C TRP A 247 13.25 -25.39 9.26
N HIS A 248 13.46 -25.00 10.52
CA HIS A 248 14.14 -25.82 11.53
C HIS A 248 13.18 -26.55 12.47
N ASN A 249 11.91 -26.69 12.11
CA ASN A 249 10.94 -27.35 12.97
C ASN A 249 11.41 -28.79 13.30
N GLY A 250 11.44 -29.14 14.59
CA GLY A 250 11.97 -30.42 15.08
C GLY A 250 13.50 -30.56 15.17
N ILE A 251 14.29 -29.71 14.48
CA ILE A 251 15.76 -29.84 14.38
C ILE A 251 16.48 -28.72 15.15
N ARG A 252 15.78 -27.71 15.65
CA ARG A 252 16.36 -26.55 16.35
C ARG A 252 17.30 -26.88 17.53
N LYS A 253 17.11 -28.01 18.21
CA LYS A 253 18.01 -28.48 19.28
C LYS A 253 19.39 -28.91 18.75
N ILE A 254 19.45 -29.43 17.53
CA ILE A 254 20.66 -29.93 16.87
C ILE A 254 21.59 -28.77 16.48
N PHE A 255 21.03 -27.62 16.08
CA PHE A 255 21.81 -26.43 15.72
C PHE A 255 22.41 -25.67 16.90
N LYS A 256 22.07 -26.03 18.15
CA LYS A 256 22.76 -25.51 19.34
C LYS A 256 24.07 -26.24 19.64
N LEU A 257 24.38 -27.31 18.89
CA LEU A 257 25.58 -28.12 19.09
C LEU A 257 26.81 -27.47 18.44
N ASN A 258 28.01 -27.89 18.87
CA ASN A 258 29.27 -27.39 18.31
C ASN A 258 29.29 -27.53 16.78
N GLN A 259 29.83 -26.52 16.10
CA GLN A 259 29.89 -26.45 14.63
C GLN A 259 30.52 -27.71 14.01
N LEU A 260 31.60 -28.24 14.61
CA LEU A 260 32.24 -29.49 14.17
C LEU A 260 31.31 -30.71 14.27
N PHE A 261 30.51 -30.78 15.33
CA PHE A 261 29.55 -31.87 15.52
C PHE A 261 28.38 -31.75 14.53
N LEU A 262 27.96 -30.53 14.20
CA LEU A 262 26.96 -30.27 13.17
C LEU A 262 27.45 -30.74 11.79
N PHE A 263 28.70 -30.43 11.41
CA PHE A 263 29.30 -30.93 10.17
C PHE A 263 29.36 -32.46 10.11
N LEU A 264 29.76 -33.10 11.22
CA LEU A 264 29.75 -34.57 11.35
C LEU A 264 28.35 -35.15 11.18
N LEU A 265 27.34 -34.54 11.80
CA LEU A 265 25.94 -34.94 11.67
C LEU A 265 25.43 -34.83 10.24
N ILE A 266 25.76 -33.73 9.55
CA ILE A 266 25.40 -33.53 8.14
C ILE A 266 26.08 -34.58 7.27
N PHE A 267 27.36 -34.88 7.51
CA PHE A 267 28.10 -35.90 6.77
C PHE A 267 27.52 -37.30 6.96
N VAL A 268 27.21 -37.69 8.20
CA VAL A 268 26.54 -38.96 8.52
C VAL A 268 25.16 -39.03 7.87
N TYR A 269 24.41 -37.91 7.86
CA TYR A 269 23.12 -37.83 7.22
C TYR A 269 23.18 -38.06 5.70
N ILE A 270 24.16 -37.47 5.01
CA ILE A 270 24.38 -37.67 3.57
C ILE A 270 24.66 -39.15 3.25
N ILE A 271 25.44 -39.83 4.09
CA ILE A 271 25.75 -41.27 3.92
C ILE A 271 24.51 -42.15 4.16
N LEU A 272 23.70 -41.81 5.15
CA LEU A 272 22.50 -42.58 5.51
C LEU A 272 21.29 -42.29 4.60
N TRP A 273 21.34 -41.20 3.83
CA TRP A 273 20.29 -40.79 2.91
C TRP A 273 19.85 -41.87 1.89
N PRO A 274 20.75 -42.54 1.12
CA PRO A 274 20.35 -43.58 0.18
C PRO A 274 19.60 -44.75 0.86
N PHE A 275 19.96 -45.09 2.09
CA PHE A 275 19.25 -46.10 2.87
C PHE A 275 17.85 -45.61 3.30
N ALA A 276 17.73 -44.34 3.69
CA ALA A 276 16.43 -43.74 4.03
C ALA A 276 15.47 -43.70 2.82
N CYS A 277 15.97 -43.41 1.62
CA CYS A 277 15.19 -43.47 0.37
C CYS A 277 14.71 -44.90 0.07
N LEU A 278 15.55 -45.91 0.27
CA LEU A 278 15.16 -47.31 0.09
C LEU A 278 14.06 -47.71 1.09
N VAL A 279 14.16 -47.28 2.35
CA VAL A 279 13.11 -47.50 3.36
C VAL A 279 11.82 -46.74 3.02
N TYR A 280 11.90 -45.56 2.40
CA TYR A 280 10.73 -44.81 1.95
C TYR A 280 9.98 -45.52 0.80
N ILE A 281 10.71 -46.12 -0.14
CA ILE A 281 10.13 -46.79 -1.32
C ILE A 281 9.63 -48.21 -0.98
N PHE A 282 10.38 -48.95 -0.17
CA PHE A 282 10.10 -50.37 0.14
C PHE A 282 9.44 -50.59 1.50
N GLY A 283 9.39 -49.57 2.36
CA GLY A 283 8.86 -49.69 3.72
C GLY A 283 7.36 -49.88 3.75
N SER A 284 6.91 -51.02 4.25
CA SER A 284 5.52 -51.26 4.62
C SER A 284 5.04 -50.21 5.65
N TRP A 285 3.78 -49.79 5.54
CA TRP A 285 3.10 -48.76 6.36
C TRP A 285 3.07 -49.14 7.85
N THR A 286 4.22 -49.04 8.52
CA THR A 286 4.39 -49.28 9.95
C THR A 286 4.51 -47.93 10.67
N LYS A 287 4.06 -47.84 11.92
CA LYS A 287 4.04 -46.57 12.68
C LYS A 287 5.41 -45.87 12.78
N ARG A 288 6.52 -46.62 12.64
CA ARG A 288 7.89 -46.09 12.63
C ARG A 288 8.27 -45.46 11.29
N THR A 289 7.85 -46.03 10.15
CA THR A 289 8.13 -45.48 8.82
C THR A 289 7.38 -44.17 8.59
N ILE A 290 6.15 -44.03 9.11
CA ILE A 290 5.37 -42.77 9.07
C ILE A 290 6.07 -41.64 9.84
N LYS A 291 6.67 -41.92 11.00
CA LYS A 291 7.36 -40.90 11.80
C LYS A 291 8.67 -40.45 11.15
N ILE A 292 9.38 -41.38 10.51
CA ILE A 292 10.56 -41.10 9.68
C ILE A 292 10.15 -40.26 8.46
N GLN A 293 9.03 -40.59 7.81
CA GLN A 293 8.47 -39.85 6.68
C GLN A 293 8.06 -38.41 7.04
N GLN A 294 7.49 -38.19 8.23
CA GLN A 294 7.18 -36.84 8.73
C GLN A 294 8.42 -35.98 9.01
N LEU A 295 9.53 -36.62 9.42
CA LEU A 295 10.83 -35.95 9.61
C LEU A 295 11.53 -35.69 8.28
N LEU A 296 11.45 -36.63 7.32
CA LEU A 296 11.98 -36.46 5.96
C LEU A 296 11.25 -35.38 5.16
N ASN A 297 9.94 -35.23 5.37
CA ASN A 297 9.13 -34.18 4.75
C ASN A 297 9.37 -32.79 5.35
N GLN A 298 10.29 -32.64 6.33
CA GLN A 298 10.71 -31.31 6.78
C GLN A 298 11.50 -30.61 5.66
N PRO A 299 11.28 -29.30 5.46
CA PRO A 299 11.88 -28.57 4.34
C PRO A 299 13.41 -28.56 4.37
N PHE A 300 14.03 -28.55 5.56
CA PHE A 300 15.48 -28.65 5.70
C PHE A 300 16.03 -29.99 5.17
N CYS A 301 15.41 -31.09 5.54
CA CYS A 301 15.81 -32.44 5.10
C CYS A 301 15.67 -32.60 3.59
N TYR A 302 14.60 -32.05 3.01
CA TYR A 302 14.39 -32.06 1.57
C TYR A 302 15.43 -31.23 0.80
N PHE A 303 15.88 -30.09 1.36
CA PHE A 303 16.86 -29.22 0.71
C PHE A 303 18.27 -29.80 0.67
N GLN A 304 18.70 -30.54 1.70
CA GLN A 304 20.06 -31.14 1.74
C GLN A 304 20.32 -32.20 0.65
N VAL A 305 19.28 -32.55 -0.10
CA VAL A 305 19.24 -33.69 -1.02
C VAL A 305 19.19 -33.22 -2.47
N LYS A 306 18.84 -31.95 -2.68
CA LYS A 306 18.66 -31.34 -3.98
C LYS A 306 19.95 -30.67 -4.44
#